data_AF-S3V205-F1
#
_entry.id   AF-S3V205-F1
#
_cell.length_a   1.000
_cell.length_b   1.000
_cell.length_c   1.000
_cell.angle_alpha   90.00
_cell.angle_beta   90.00
_cell.angle_gamma   90.00
#
_symmetry.space_group_name_H-M   'P 1'
#
loop_
_entity.id
_entity.type
_entity.pdbx_description
1 polymer ?
#
loop_
_entity_poly.entity_id
_entity_poly.type
_entity_poly.pdbx_seq_one_letter_code
_entity_poly.pdbx_strand_id
1 'polypeptide(L)'
;MNLPVRKIIQSFVTPTYLFLIFIVPTVGWDRFPSYNFSLLAETSPLISSSAGNLDDPEFKEGWKKYSKDKDARPLKAWFQSHPDVNIRPCKLSRTLDFEGLQYFSIKCQDEILNGFFYSGGATVSNPDSIDSIRVKGPVKIGKVVYWDLSFSSKDLPVNSSPGRLEKPNRRTRLPEKPPDNLGLQYFLSLARRPAHRPAPDGKEVFFDSSCPLVFLGKDGDFYWDKAIYFSFQASCFPQSPYSWVRIKADFSGNLVLDNKPSQSLKEGERFLAKLKIQSIEKDKIVWSEAELFHE
;
A
#
# COMPACT_ATOMS: atom_id res chain seq x y z
N MET A 1 26.72 -44.31 31.02
CA MET A 1 27.91 -43.48 31.37
C MET A 1 27.45 -42.04 31.50
N ASN A 2 27.74 -41.45 32.65
CA ASN A 2 27.26 -40.15 33.15
C ASN A 2 28.07 -38.96 32.57
N LEU A 3 27.36 -37.85 32.26
CA LEU A 3 27.61 -36.39 32.47
C LEU A 3 29.07 -35.83 32.48
N PRO A 4 29.33 -34.53 32.12
CA PRO A 4 28.58 -33.34 32.62
C PRO A 4 28.39 -32.16 31.60
N VAL A 5 27.28 -31.42 31.62
CA VAL A 5 26.97 -30.21 32.43
C VAL A 5 28.14 -29.25 32.65
N ARG A 6 28.10 -28.08 31.99
CA ARG A 6 28.66 -26.83 32.51
C ARG A 6 27.66 -25.69 32.39
N LYS A 7 27.21 -25.25 33.57
CA LYS A 7 26.59 -23.95 33.87
C LYS A 7 27.58 -22.84 33.55
N ILE A 8 27.10 -21.73 32.98
CA ILE A 8 27.72 -20.42 33.18
C ILE A 8 26.66 -19.51 33.79
N ILE A 9 27.04 -18.92 34.92
CA ILE A 9 26.25 -18.10 35.84
C ILE A 9 26.69 -16.64 35.65
N GLN A 10 25.72 -15.73 35.78
CA GLN A 10 25.79 -14.30 36.16
C GLN A 10 26.56 -13.31 35.27
N SER A 11 25.85 -12.26 34.83
CA SER A 11 25.94 -10.96 35.53
C SER A 11 24.75 -10.07 35.16
N PHE A 12 23.94 -9.74 36.17
CA PHE A 12 22.96 -8.66 36.13
C PHE A 12 23.70 -7.38 36.53
N VAL A 13 23.72 -6.38 35.64
CA VAL A 13 24.09 -5.00 36.01
C VAL A 13 22.98 -4.08 35.56
N THR A 14 22.15 -3.68 36.52
CA THR A 14 21.21 -2.57 36.44
C THR A 14 21.96 -1.25 36.60
N PRO A 15 21.73 -0.22 35.77
CA PRO A 15 22.12 1.14 36.09
C PRO A 15 20.98 1.86 36.82
N THR A 16 21.40 2.48 37.91
CA THR A 16 20.69 3.22 38.94
C THR A 16 20.01 4.47 38.39
N TYR A 17 18.76 4.69 38.81
CA TYR A 17 18.03 5.96 38.66
C TYR A 17 18.72 7.05 39.49
N LEU A 18 19.15 8.12 38.82
CA LEU A 18 19.60 9.36 39.47
C LEU A 18 18.46 10.38 39.36
N PHE A 19 17.74 10.57 40.46
CA PHE A 19 16.82 11.67 40.69
C PHE A 19 17.64 12.96 40.87
N LEU A 20 17.51 13.90 39.93
CA LEU A 20 17.91 15.29 40.15
C LEU A 20 16.66 16.08 40.55
N ILE A 21 16.59 16.39 41.84
CA ILE A 21 15.67 17.36 42.43
C ILE A 21 16.25 18.75 42.13
N PHE A 22 15.56 19.55 41.32
CA PHE A 22 15.82 20.99 41.24
C PHE A 22 14.90 21.72 42.20
N ILE A 23 15.54 22.39 43.17
CA ILE A 23 14.93 23.27 44.15
C ILE A 23 14.56 24.58 43.45
N VAL A 24 13.30 25.00 43.59
CA VAL A 24 12.78 26.31 43.20
C VAL A 24 13.07 27.31 44.32
N PRO A 25 13.67 28.48 44.07
CA PRO A 25 13.51 29.62 44.94
C PRO A 25 12.43 30.57 44.41
N THR A 26 11.42 30.79 45.23
CA THR A 26 10.40 31.83 45.12
C THR A 26 10.94 33.17 45.64
N VAL A 27 11.03 34.18 44.78
CA VAL A 27 11.11 35.62 45.10
C VAL A 27 10.47 36.30 43.88
N GLY A 28 9.45 37.15 43.91
CA GLY A 28 9.08 38.23 44.82
C GLY A 28 8.70 39.39 43.88
N TRP A 29 7.51 39.95 44.03
CA TRP A 29 6.86 40.90 43.12
C TRP A 29 7.51 42.30 43.05
N ASP A 30 7.09 43.04 42.01
CA ASP A 30 7.04 44.50 41.85
C ASP A 30 8.21 45.24 41.17
N ARG A 31 8.02 45.59 39.89
CA ARG A 31 7.76 46.99 39.42
C ARG A 31 7.78 47.10 37.89
N PHE A 32 6.70 47.64 37.32
CA PHE A 32 6.66 48.23 35.98
C PHE A 32 7.53 49.50 35.91
N PRO A 33 8.00 49.86 34.71
CA PRO A 33 7.42 51.05 34.11
C PRO A 33 7.03 50.87 32.63
N SER A 34 5.90 51.50 32.31
CA SER A 34 5.36 51.73 30.98
C SER A 34 6.29 52.53 30.09
N TYR A 35 6.60 52.01 28.91
CA TYR A 35 7.04 52.81 27.76
C TYR A 35 6.04 52.63 26.61
N ASN A 36 5.39 53.74 26.25
CA ASN A 36 4.66 53.89 25.01
C ASN A 36 5.65 53.86 23.84
N PHE A 37 5.43 52.97 22.88
CA PHE A 37 5.98 53.11 21.54
C PHE A 37 4.91 52.73 20.53
N SER A 38 4.19 53.75 20.05
CA SER A 38 3.38 53.69 18.86
C SER A 38 4.31 53.80 17.66
N LEU A 39 4.59 52.69 16.98
CA LEU A 39 5.18 52.74 15.64
C LEU A 39 4.30 51.94 14.68
N LEU A 40 3.97 52.61 13.58
CA LEU A 40 3.12 52.19 12.48
C LEU A 40 3.42 50.77 12.00
N ALA A 41 2.49 49.85 12.21
CA ALA A 41 2.48 48.57 11.52
C ALA A 41 1.94 48.82 10.11
N GLU A 42 2.86 49.02 9.16
CA GLU A 42 2.57 48.85 7.74
C GLU A 42 2.04 47.43 7.52
N THR A 43 0.78 47.36 7.12
CA THR A 43 0.12 46.18 6.61
C THR A 43 0.81 45.71 5.33
N SER A 44 1.61 44.66 5.45
CA SER A 44 2.01 43.76 4.36
C SER A 44 2.25 42.38 4.97
N PRO A 45 1.91 41.30 4.25
CA PRO A 45 1.30 40.12 4.83
C PRO A 45 2.30 39.31 5.67
N LEU A 46 1.84 38.85 6.83
CA LEU A 46 2.46 37.82 7.65
C LEU A 46 2.84 36.62 6.77
N ILE A 47 4.12 36.53 6.39
CA ILE A 47 4.72 35.29 5.90
C ILE A 47 4.88 34.42 7.13
N SER A 48 4.00 33.44 7.27
CA SER A 48 4.02 32.43 8.32
C SER A 48 5.38 31.70 8.34
N SER A 49 6.21 32.02 9.33
CA SER A 49 7.48 31.37 9.64
C SER A 49 7.27 29.94 10.16
N SER A 50 7.74 28.92 9.41
CA SER A 50 8.16 27.56 9.86
C SER A 50 8.03 26.48 8.77
N ALA A 51 8.08 26.84 7.48
CA ALA A 51 8.13 25.82 6.42
C ALA A 51 9.46 25.06 6.49
N GLY A 52 9.39 23.73 6.64
CA GLY A 52 10.56 22.85 6.62
C GLY A 52 11.26 22.85 5.27
N ASN A 53 12.58 22.69 5.31
CA ASN A 53 13.42 22.61 4.12
C ASN A 53 14.02 21.20 4.00
N LEU A 54 13.98 20.60 2.80
CA LEU A 54 14.59 19.30 2.51
C LEU A 54 16.13 19.31 2.62
N ASP A 55 16.76 20.49 2.58
CA ASP A 55 18.19 20.65 2.80
C ASP A 55 18.61 20.70 4.28
N ASP A 56 17.65 20.69 5.21
CA ASP A 56 17.92 20.64 6.64
C ASP A 56 18.77 19.40 6.99
N PRO A 57 19.91 19.56 7.69
CA PRO A 57 20.74 18.44 8.14
C PRO A 57 19.97 17.40 8.95
N GLU A 58 19.02 17.81 9.80
CA GLU A 58 18.22 16.91 10.62
C GLU A 58 17.27 16.07 9.75
N PHE A 59 16.68 16.70 8.73
CA PHE A 59 15.88 15.99 7.72
C PHE A 59 16.74 14.98 6.95
N LYS A 60 17.90 15.39 6.43
CA LYS A 60 18.78 14.51 5.63
C LYS A 60 19.24 13.29 6.43
N GLU A 61 19.64 13.49 7.69
CA GLU A 61 20.03 12.38 8.56
C GLU A 61 18.84 11.45 8.87
N GLY A 62 17.68 12.03 9.22
CA GLY A 62 16.45 11.29 9.48
C GLY A 62 15.98 10.49 8.27
N TRP A 63 16.06 11.08 7.08
CA TRP A 63 15.69 10.46 5.81
C TRP A 63 16.62 9.31 5.44
N LYS A 64 17.92 9.44 5.70
CA LYS A 64 18.91 8.37 5.50
C LYS A 64 18.62 7.16 6.40
N LYS A 65 18.32 7.38 7.68
CA LYS A 65 17.91 6.33 8.64
C LYS A 65 16.60 5.66 8.22
N TYR A 66 15.61 6.44 7.83
CA TYR A 66 14.34 5.93 7.30
C TYR A 66 14.54 5.09 6.04
N SER A 67 15.37 5.54 5.11
CA SER A 67 15.59 4.85 3.83
C SER A 67 16.34 3.53 4.02
N LYS A 68 17.39 3.52 4.86
CA LYS A 68 18.28 2.37 5.08
C LYS A 68 17.75 1.41 6.14
N ASP A 69 17.42 1.92 7.32
CA ASP A 69 17.12 1.12 8.51
C ASP A 69 15.61 0.98 8.77
N LYS A 70 14.78 1.62 7.92
CA LYS A 70 13.31 1.68 8.05
C LYS A 70 12.84 2.28 9.38
N ASP A 71 13.71 3.05 10.04
CA ASP A 71 13.37 3.77 11.27
C ASP A 71 12.72 5.12 10.93
N ALA A 72 11.40 5.19 11.09
CA ALA A 72 10.63 6.41 10.84
C ALA A 72 10.61 7.39 12.04
N ARG A 73 11.15 7.02 13.21
CA ARG A 73 11.03 7.85 14.44
C ARG A 73 11.72 9.21 14.33
N PRO A 74 12.98 9.33 13.83
CA PRO A 74 13.64 10.62 13.73
C PRO A 74 12.90 11.56 12.77
N LEU A 75 12.49 11.01 11.63
CA LEU A 75 11.79 11.75 10.58
C LEU A 75 10.37 12.15 11.00
N LYS A 76 9.71 11.34 11.85
CA LYS A 76 8.41 11.68 12.44
C LYS A 76 8.51 12.93 13.32
N ALA A 77 9.53 13.03 14.15
CA ALA A 77 9.73 14.19 15.01
C ALA A 77 9.93 15.46 14.16
N TRP A 78 10.75 15.36 13.10
CA TRP A 78 11.01 16.48 12.20
C TRP A 78 9.75 16.96 11.46
N PHE A 79 8.92 16.05 10.92
CA PHE A 79 7.65 16.44 10.28
C PHE A 79 6.62 17.01 11.26
N GLN A 80 6.73 16.71 12.56
CA GLN A 80 5.87 17.31 13.58
C GLN A 80 6.25 18.76 13.88
N SER A 81 7.54 19.09 13.85
CA SER A 81 8.02 20.48 13.98
C SER A 81 7.90 21.27 12.68
N HIS A 82 7.90 20.58 11.54
CA HIS A 82 7.82 21.18 10.19
C HIS A 82 6.73 20.51 9.34
N PRO A 83 5.44 20.76 9.65
CA PRO A 83 4.34 20.07 8.97
C PRO A 83 4.19 20.50 7.50
N ASP A 84 4.48 21.76 7.20
CA ASP A 84 4.53 22.30 5.84
C ASP A 84 5.98 22.29 5.37
N VAL A 85 6.25 21.68 4.21
CA VAL A 85 7.60 21.48 3.68
C VAL A 85 7.70 22.09 2.30
N ASN A 86 8.64 23.01 2.11
CA ASN A 86 8.98 23.53 0.80
C ASN A 86 9.87 22.51 0.09
N ILE A 87 9.46 22.09 -1.11
CA ILE A 87 10.19 21.08 -1.87
C ILE A 87 11.07 21.67 -2.97
N ARG A 88 11.00 22.97 -3.27
CA ARG A 88 11.88 23.60 -4.28
C ARG A 88 13.34 23.57 -3.80
N PRO A 89 14.32 23.30 -4.69
CA PRO A 89 14.21 23.16 -6.15
C PRO A 89 13.82 21.75 -6.65
N CYS A 90 13.50 20.82 -5.76
CA CYS A 90 13.06 19.48 -6.11
C CYS A 90 11.62 19.46 -6.65
N LYS A 91 11.27 18.40 -7.38
CA LYS A 91 9.93 18.22 -7.98
C LYS A 91 9.22 17.01 -7.42
N LEU A 92 7.93 17.15 -7.11
CA LEU A 92 7.08 16.03 -6.74
C LEU A 92 6.60 15.31 -8.01
N SER A 93 6.97 14.04 -8.17
CA SER A 93 6.53 13.23 -9.29
C SER A 93 5.61 12.10 -8.82
N ARG A 94 4.56 11.82 -9.60
CA ARG A 94 3.70 10.64 -9.38
C ARG A 94 4.48 9.37 -9.73
N THR A 95 4.29 8.36 -8.89
CA THR A 95 4.80 6.99 -9.09
C THR A 95 3.63 6.04 -9.36
N LEU A 96 3.88 4.73 -9.50
CA LEU A 96 2.82 3.77 -9.82
C LEU A 96 1.75 3.76 -8.71
N ASP A 97 0.51 4.11 -9.07
CA ASP A 97 -0.62 4.06 -8.15
C ASP A 97 -0.90 2.62 -7.74
N PHE A 98 -1.15 2.40 -6.44
CA PHE A 98 -1.38 1.06 -5.88
C PHE A 98 -2.58 1.12 -4.94
N GLU A 99 -3.51 0.16 -5.05
CA GLU A 99 -4.72 0.09 -4.21
C GLU A 99 -5.62 1.34 -4.24
N GLY A 100 -5.61 2.10 -5.33
CA GLY A 100 -6.38 3.35 -5.45
C GLY A 100 -5.81 4.53 -4.66
N LEU A 101 -4.63 4.36 -4.07
CA LEU A 101 -3.85 5.42 -3.45
C LEU A 101 -2.83 5.97 -4.46
N GLN A 102 -2.64 7.28 -4.42
CA GLN A 102 -1.67 7.95 -5.28
C GLN A 102 -0.31 8.00 -4.57
N TYR A 103 0.73 7.44 -5.18
CA TYR A 103 2.07 7.42 -4.60
C TYR A 103 2.97 8.46 -5.26
N PHE A 104 3.85 9.06 -4.48
CA PHE A 104 4.73 10.12 -4.95
C PHE A 104 6.18 9.90 -4.53
N SER A 105 7.07 10.48 -5.33
CA SER A 105 8.49 10.63 -5.04
C SER A 105 8.88 12.10 -5.17
N ILE A 106 9.76 12.60 -4.32
CA ILE A 106 10.36 13.92 -4.50
C ILE A 106 11.72 13.72 -5.19
N LYS A 107 11.90 14.31 -6.36
CA LYS A 107 13.12 14.21 -7.16
C LYS A 107 13.94 15.51 -7.03
N CYS A 108 15.09 15.39 -6.41
CA CYS A 108 16.14 16.41 -6.34
C CYS A 108 17.24 16.08 -7.37
N GLN A 109 18.24 16.95 -7.55
CA GLN A 109 19.26 16.81 -8.63
C GLN A 109 19.94 15.43 -8.65
N ASP A 110 20.37 14.92 -7.49
CA ASP A 110 21.08 13.62 -7.38
C ASP A 110 20.35 12.59 -6.50
N GLU A 111 19.15 12.90 -6.01
CA GLU A 111 18.44 12.07 -5.03
C GLU A 111 16.95 11.94 -5.32
N ILE A 112 16.40 10.73 -5.12
CA ILE A 112 14.98 10.46 -5.21
C ILE A 112 14.46 10.01 -3.83
N LEU A 113 13.63 10.85 -3.23
CA LEU A 113 13.01 10.59 -1.94
C LEU A 113 11.69 9.85 -2.17
N ASN A 114 11.69 8.54 -1.89
CA ASN A 114 10.53 7.66 -2.05
C ASN A 114 9.76 7.46 -0.75
N GLY A 115 8.49 7.07 -0.87
CA GLY A 115 7.67 6.67 0.28
C GLY A 115 6.65 7.73 0.71
N PHE A 116 6.21 8.57 -0.22
CA PHE A 116 5.08 9.46 -0.01
C PHE A 116 3.84 8.88 -0.69
N PHE A 117 2.67 9.13 -0.12
CA PHE A 117 1.40 8.79 -0.75
C PHE A 117 0.32 9.79 -0.34
N TYR A 118 -0.79 9.81 -1.06
CA TYR A 118 -1.94 10.65 -0.75
C TYR A 118 -3.18 9.79 -0.55
N SER A 119 -3.77 9.90 0.65
CA SER A 119 -4.98 9.17 1.02
C SER A 119 -6.29 9.86 0.60
N GLY A 120 -6.24 11.02 -0.04
CA GLY A 120 -7.45 11.76 -0.39
C GLY A 120 -8.12 11.26 -1.68
N GLY A 121 -9.43 11.48 -1.79
CA GLY A 121 -10.22 10.99 -2.93
C GLY A 121 -10.07 11.78 -4.22
N ALA A 122 -9.44 12.96 -4.19
CA ALA A 122 -9.20 13.78 -5.37
C ALA A 122 -7.89 13.39 -6.09
N THR A 123 -7.91 13.36 -7.41
CA THR A 123 -6.70 13.09 -8.20
C THR A 123 -5.81 14.33 -8.26
N VAL A 124 -4.52 14.19 -7.94
CA VAL A 124 -3.52 15.26 -8.04
C VAL A 124 -3.08 15.37 -9.50
N SER A 125 -3.69 16.24 -10.29
CA SER A 125 -3.50 16.25 -11.74
C SER A 125 -2.09 16.66 -12.18
N ASN A 126 -1.45 17.59 -11.44
CA ASN A 126 -0.15 18.14 -11.80
C ASN A 126 0.81 18.19 -10.60
N PRO A 127 1.41 17.06 -10.20
CA PRO A 127 2.27 17.02 -9.02
C PRO A 127 3.56 17.84 -9.20
N ASP A 128 4.09 17.95 -10.43
CA ASP A 128 5.36 18.64 -10.70
C ASP A 128 5.27 20.17 -10.52
N SER A 129 4.06 20.75 -10.42
CA SER A 129 3.85 22.18 -10.12
C SER A 129 3.64 22.49 -8.65
N ILE A 130 3.70 21.48 -7.77
CA ILE A 130 3.49 21.65 -6.34
C ILE A 130 4.81 22.04 -5.70
N ASP A 131 4.84 23.21 -5.07
CA ASP A 131 6.07 23.77 -4.48
C ASP A 131 6.21 23.49 -2.99
N SER A 132 5.09 23.15 -2.35
CA SER A 132 5.04 22.84 -0.93
C SER A 132 4.08 21.69 -0.67
N ILE A 133 4.47 20.77 0.21
CA ILE A 133 3.63 19.66 0.64
C ILE A 133 3.40 19.75 2.14
N ARG A 134 2.25 19.26 2.59
CA ARG A 134 1.99 19.07 4.02
C ARG A 134 1.96 17.60 4.35
N VAL A 135 2.76 17.17 5.33
CA VAL A 135 2.82 15.76 5.74
C VAL A 135 1.93 15.55 6.96
N LYS A 136 0.91 14.70 6.84
CA LYS A 136 0.01 14.36 7.96
C LYS A 136 0.69 13.44 8.98
N GLY A 137 1.56 12.56 8.50
CA GLY A 137 2.34 11.66 9.34
C GLY A 137 2.60 10.29 8.72
N PRO A 138 3.24 9.40 9.48
CA PRO A 138 3.61 8.07 9.01
C PRO A 138 2.41 7.11 9.06
N VAL A 139 2.21 6.35 8.00
CA VAL A 139 1.21 5.29 7.88
C VAL A 139 1.90 3.98 7.51
N LYS A 140 1.61 2.93 8.26
CA LYS A 140 2.17 1.61 7.99
C LYS A 140 1.30 0.88 6.96
N ILE A 141 1.83 0.67 5.76
CA ILE A 141 1.18 -0.10 4.70
C ILE A 141 1.99 -1.38 4.52
N GLY A 142 1.45 -2.48 5.03
CA GLY A 142 2.17 -3.76 5.10
C GLY A 142 3.40 -3.69 6.02
N LYS A 143 4.58 -3.92 5.45
CA LYS A 143 5.88 -3.87 6.17
C LYS A 143 6.61 -2.53 6.01
N VAL A 144 6.08 -1.63 5.20
CA VAL A 144 6.72 -0.35 4.87
C VAL A 144 5.93 0.77 5.54
N VAL A 145 6.65 1.75 6.08
CA VAL A 145 6.05 3.00 6.56
C VAL A 145 6.10 3.98 5.41
N TYR A 146 4.98 4.64 5.11
CA TYR A 146 4.86 5.70 4.12
C TYR A 146 4.44 7.01 4.79
N TRP A 147 4.66 8.14 4.13
CA TRP A 147 4.26 9.47 4.60
C TRP A 147 3.01 9.94 3.87
N ASP A 148 1.90 10.09 4.60
CA ASP A 148 0.64 10.57 4.02
C ASP A 148 0.69 12.08 3.80
N LEU A 149 0.41 12.49 2.57
CA LEU A 149 0.40 13.88 2.14
C LEU A 149 -0.98 14.51 2.30
N SER A 150 -0.97 15.83 2.39
CA SER A 150 -2.13 16.68 2.20
C SER A 150 -1.75 17.80 1.24
N PHE A 151 -2.68 18.12 0.35
CA PHE A 151 -2.53 19.15 -0.66
C PHE A 151 -3.52 20.28 -0.40
N SER A 152 -3.16 21.50 -0.79
CA SER A 152 -4.08 22.62 -0.71
C SER A 152 -5.22 22.44 -1.71
N SER A 153 -6.36 23.07 -1.44
CA SER A 153 -7.50 23.09 -2.37
C SER A 153 -7.16 23.70 -3.74
N LYS A 154 -6.08 24.48 -3.83
CA LYS A 154 -5.54 25.03 -5.08
C LYS A 154 -4.77 24.01 -5.93
N ASP A 155 -4.20 22.99 -5.28
CA ASP A 155 -3.38 21.95 -5.92
C ASP A 155 -4.22 20.74 -6.36
N LEU A 156 -5.49 20.72 -5.94
CA LEU A 156 -6.48 19.73 -6.31
C LEU A 156 -7.43 20.33 -7.36
N PRO A 157 -7.93 19.56 -8.33
CA PRO A 157 -8.89 20.06 -9.30
C PRO A 157 -10.12 20.62 -8.57
N VAL A 158 -10.53 21.85 -8.95
CA VAL A 158 -11.68 22.56 -8.39
C VAL A 158 -12.95 21.79 -8.75
N ASN A 159 -13.31 20.82 -7.92
CA ASN A 159 -14.63 20.21 -7.75
C ASN A 159 -14.58 19.28 -6.53
N SER A 160 -14.66 19.86 -5.33
CA SER A 160 -15.01 19.10 -4.13
C SER A 160 -15.71 20.00 -3.12
N SER A 161 -17.04 19.99 -3.17
CA SER A 161 -17.87 20.44 -2.05
C SER A 161 -17.74 19.44 -0.89
N PRO A 162 -17.72 19.89 0.38
CA PRO A 162 -17.75 19.00 1.52
C PRO A 162 -19.20 18.60 1.78
N GLY A 163 -19.57 17.34 1.52
CA GLY A 163 -20.91 16.89 1.88
C GLY A 163 -21.32 15.51 1.38
N ARG A 164 -21.54 14.63 2.36
CA ARG A 164 -22.37 13.42 2.36
C ARG A 164 -21.91 12.21 1.55
N LEU A 165 -21.68 11.14 2.33
CA LEU A 165 -22.04 9.76 1.98
C LEU A 165 -23.35 9.74 1.18
N GLU A 166 -23.27 9.62 -0.14
CA GLU A 166 -24.36 9.12 -0.97
C GLU A 166 -23.80 8.47 -2.24
N LYS A 167 -24.50 7.40 -2.64
CA LYS A 167 -24.06 6.28 -3.47
C LYS A 167 -23.56 6.65 -4.89
N PRO A 168 -22.74 5.78 -5.51
CA PRO A 168 -22.17 6.04 -6.82
C PRO A 168 -23.20 5.77 -7.91
N ASN A 169 -23.44 6.75 -8.81
CA ASN A 169 -23.91 6.41 -10.14
C ASN A 169 -23.55 7.47 -11.20
N ARG A 170 -22.56 7.17 -12.04
CA ARG A 170 -22.76 7.00 -13.49
C ARG A 170 -21.46 6.53 -14.14
N ARG A 171 -21.45 5.23 -14.47
CA ARG A 171 -20.48 4.55 -15.33
C ARG A 171 -20.68 4.98 -16.80
N THR A 172 -19.58 5.06 -17.54
CA THR A 172 -19.56 4.72 -18.97
C THR A 172 -20.05 3.27 -19.10
N ARG A 173 -21.12 3.05 -19.88
CA ARG A 173 -21.85 1.78 -19.95
C ARG A 173 -20.99 0.68 -20.61
N LEU A 174 -20.39 -0.16 -19.77
CA LEU A 174 -20.22 -1.59 -20.03
C LEU A 174 -21.47 -2.30 -19.50
N PRO A 175 -21.92 -3.41 -20.11
CA PRO A 175 -23.17 -4.08 -19.74
C PRO A 175 -23.19 -4.41 -18.24
N GLU A 176 -24.23 -3.91 -17.57
CA GLU A 176 -24.43 -3.96 -16.13
C GLU A 176 -24.85 -5.39 -15.73
N LYS A 177 -23.87 -6.28 -15.53
CA LYS A 177 -24.09 -7.49 -14.71
C LYS A 177 -24.22 -7.06 -13.23
N PRO A 178 -25.10 -7.73 -12.45
CA PRO A 178 -25.41 -7.34 -11.07
C PRO A 178 -24.18 -7.41 -10.14
N PRO A 179 -24.16 -6.66 -9.03
CA PRO A 179 -23.03 -6.49 -8.11
C PRO A 179 -22.68 -7.73 -7.25
N ASP A 180 -23.15 -8.92 -7.62
CA ASP A 180 -23.33 -10.05 -6.70
C ASP A 180 -22.19 -11.09 -6.72
N ASN A 181 -21.12 -10.89 -7.49
CA ASN A 181 -20.00 -11.83 -7.56
C ASN A 181 -19.00 -11.62 -6.40
N LEU A 182 -19.46 -11.93 -5.18
CA LEU A 182 -18.67 -11.84 -3.94
C LEU A 182 -17.43 -12.75 -3.97
N GLY A 183 -17.50 -13.86 -4.72
CA GLY A 183 -16.36 -14.76 -4.95
C GLY A 183 -15.24 -14.07 -5.72
N LEU A 184 -15.56 -13.42 -6.84
CA LEU A 184 -14.58 -12.68 -7.63
C LEU A 184 -14.01 -11.47 -6.88
N GLN A 185 -14.84 -10.74 -6.14
CA GLN A 185 -14.36 -9.66 -5.28
C GLN A 185 -13.38 -10.16 -4.21
N TYR A 186 -13.68 -11.32 -3.63
CA TYR A 186 -12.77 -11.96 -2.69
C TYR A 186 -11.45 -12.35 -3.35
N PHE A 187 -11.48 -12.98 -4.53
CA PHE A 187 -10.28 -13.28 -5.31
C PHE A 187 -9.45 -12.02 -5.59
N LEU A 188 -10.08 -10.93 -6.06
CA LEU A 188 -9.40 -9.66 -6.30
C LEU A 188 -8.73 -9.10 -5.03
N SER A 189 -9.37 -9.26 -3.87
CA SER A 189 -8.79 -8.85 -2.58
C SER A 189 -7.56 -9.68 -2.17
N LEU A 190 -7.50 -10.95 -2.59
CA LEU A 190 -6.34 -11.82 -2.42
C LEU A 190 -5.26 -11.44 -3.42
N ALA A 191 -5.61 -11.32 -4.70
CA ALA A 191 -4.69 -11.06 -5.81
C ALA A 191 -3.93 -9.74 -5.64
N ARG A 192 -4.57 -8.71 -5.08
CA ARG A 192 -3.94 -7.41 -4.76
C ARG A 192 -2.91 -7.50 -3.64
N ARG A 193 -3.12 -8.39 -2.67
CA ARG A 193 -2.26 -8.58 -1.50
C ARG A 193 -1.94 -10.05 -1.29
N PRO A 194 -1.06 -10.63 -2.13
CA PRO A 194 -0.60 -12.00 -1.95
C PRO A 194 0.10 -12.15 -0.61
N ALA A 195 -0.43 -13.02 0.24
CA ALA A 195 0.08 -13.33 1.54
C ALA A 195 -0.55 -14.65 1.98
N HIS A 196 0.16 -15.43 2.80
CA HIS A 196 -0.45 -16.59 3.41
C HIS A 196 -1.67 -16.17 4.23
N ARG A 197 -2.83 -16.79 3.95
CA ARG A 197 -4.08 -16.58 4.68
C ARG A 197 -4.70 -17.94 5.00
N PRO A 198 -5.44 -18.06 6.11
CA PRO A 198 -6.24 -19.26 6.33
C PRO A 198 -7.18 -19.44 5.13
N ALA A 199 -7.24 -20.67 4.63
CA ALA A 199 -8.13 -21.02 3.55
C ALA A 199 -9.58 -20.83 4.03
N PRO A 200 -10.42 -20.06 3.34
CA PRO A 200 -11.83 -20.01 3.66
C PRO A 200 -12.46 -21.36 3.29
N ASP A 201 -13.11 -22.02 4.24
CA ASP A 201 -13.72 -23.34 4.01
C ASP A 201 -14.68 -23.32 2.82
N GLY A 202 -14.33 -24.07 1.77
CA GLY A 202 -15.18 -24.32 0.60
C GLY A 202 -15.56 -23.09 -0.22
N LYS A 203 -14.81 -21.98 -0.14
CA LYS A 203 -15.19 -20.75 -0.83
C LYS A 203 -15.06 -20.89 -2.35
N GLU A 204 -16.15 -20.59 -3.04
CA GLU A 204 -16.24 -20.61 -4.49
C GLU A 204 -15.99 -19.21 -5.08
N VAL A 205 -15.28 -19.18 -6.20
CA VAL A 205 -14.96 -17.99 -6.99
C VAL A 205 -15.49 -18.20 -8.39
N PHE A 206 -16.37 -17.31 -8.85
CA PHE A 206 -16.86 -17.31 -10.21
C PHE A 206 -16.10 -16.29 -11.05
N PHE A 207 -15.32 -16.74 -12.01
CA PHE A 207 -14.63 -15.93 -13.01
C PHE A 207 -15.61 -15.68 -14.16
N ASP A 208 -16.23 -14.51 -14.14
CA ASP A 208 -17.18 -14.07 -15.17
C ASP A 208 -16.47 -13.27 -16.29
N SER A 209 -17.25 -12.75 -17.22
CA SER A 209 -16.77 -11.94 -18.36
C SER A 209 -15.97 -10.68 -17.97
N SER A 210 -16.00 -10.25 -16.70
CA SER A 210 -15.15 -9.15 -16.21
C SER A 210 -13.74 -9.61 -15.81
N CYS A 211 -13.57 -10.90 -15.55
CA CYS A 211 -12.29 -11.54 -15.25
C CYS A 211 -12.25 -12.98 -15.75
N PRO A 212 -12.31 -13.25 -17.06
CA PRO A 212 -12.17 -14.62 -17.56
C PRO A 212 -10.76 -15.16 -17.35
N LEU A 213 -10.66 -16.48 -17.37
CA LEU A 213 -9.41 -17.22 -17.40
C LEU A 213 -8.91 -17.35 -18.83
N VAL A 214 -7.68 -16.93 -19.06
CA VAL A 214 -6.98 -17.06 -20.35
C VAL A 214 -6.16 -18.34 -20.33
N PHE A 215 -6.39 -19.25 -21.27
CA PHE A 215 -5.62 -20.49 -21.36
C PHE A 215 -4.19 -20.22 -21.80
N LEU A 216 -3.22 -20.73 -21.04
CA LEU A 216 -1.79 -20.57 -21.29
C LEU A 216 -1.13 -21.80 -21.89
N GLY A 217 -1.69 -22.99 -21.64
CA GLY A 217 -1.10 -24.23 -22.13
C GLY A 217 -1.28 -25.41 -21.17
N LYS A 218 -0.74 -26.56 -21.59
CA LYS A 218 -0.75 -27.81 -20.83
C LYS A 218 0.60 -28.00 -20.13
N ASP A 219 0.60 -28.00 -18.81
CA ASP A 219 1.77 -28.30 -17.99
C ASP A 219 1.81 -29.81 -17.73
N GLY A 220 2.50 -30.54 -18.61
CA GLY A 220 2.62 -32.01 -18.58
C GLY A 220 3.94 -32.56 -18.05
N ASP A 221 4.94 -31.72 -17.79
CA ASP A 221 6.35 -32.18 -17.76
C ASP A 221 6.98 -32.19 -16.35
N PHE A 222 6.25 -32.68 -15.35
CA PHE A 222 6.83 -32.90 -14.01
C PHE A 222 7.08 -34.39 -13.75
N TYR A 223 8.35 -34.79 -13.87
CA TYR A 223 8.85 -36.18 -13.89
C TYR A 223 8.50 -37.09 -12.69
N TRP A 224 7.74 -36.62 -11.70
CA TRP A 224 7.36 -37.40 -10.51
C TRP A 224 5.86 -37.42 -10.19
N ASP A 225 5.03 -36.59 -10.85
CA ASP A 225 3.58 -36.60 -10.67
C ASP A 225 2.90 -36.88 -12.02
N LYS A 226 2.16 -37.99 -12.12
CA LYS A 226 1.45 -38.38 -13.36
C LYS A 226 0.22 -37.50 -13.63
N ALA A 227 -0.05 -36.53 -12.77
CA ALA A 227 -1.14 -35.59 -12.93
C ALA A 227 -0.83 -34.55 -14.02
N ILE A 228 -1.68 -34.53 -15.04
CA ILE A 228 -1.67 -33.49 -16.07
C ILE A 228 -2.36 -32.25 -15.51
N TYR A 229 -1.75 -31.08 -15.70
CA TYR A 229 -2.36 -29.80 -15.36
C TYR A 229 -2.51 -28.92 -16.60
N PHE A 230 -3.58 -28.12 -16.61
CA PHE A 230 -3.81 -27.06 -17.58
C PHE A 230 -3.64 -25.72 -16.87
N SER A 231 -2.86 -24.83 -17.48
CA SER A 231 -2.50 -23.54 -16.91
C SER A 231 -3.30 -22.41 -17.53
N PHE A 232 -3.76 -21.51 -16.66
CA PHE A 232 -4.58 -20.37 -16.99
C PHE A 232 -4.08 -19.12 -16.27
N GLN A 233 -4.40 -17.96 -16.83
CA GLN A 233 -4.19 -16.66 -16.20
C GLN A 233 -5.51 -15.91 -16.02
N ALA A 234 -5.81 -15.46 -14.81
CA ALA A 234 -6.92 -14.56 -14.56
C ALA A 234 -6.66 -13.18 -15.19
N SER A 235 -7.52 -12.76 -16.12
CA SER A 235 -7.30 -11.57 -16.96
C SER A 235 -7.43 -10.24 -16.20
N CYS A 236 -8.16 -10.19 -15.09
CA CYS A 236 -8.40 -8.94 -14.35
C CYS A 236 -7.22 -8.47 -13.50
N PHE A 237 -6.24 -9.34 -13.23
CA PHE A 237 -5.06 -8.94 -12.43
C PHE A 237 -3.81 -9.81 -12.74
N PRO A 238 -3.32 -9.79 -14.00
CA PRO A 238 -2.32 -10.75 -14.51
C PRO A 238 -0.94 -10.63 -13.85
N GLN A 239 -0.66 -9.51 -13.19
CA GLN A 239 0.61 -9.25 -12.50
C GLN A 239 0.71 -10.00 -11.15
N SER A 240 -0.40 -10.50 -10.61
CA SER A 240 -0.38 -11.18 -9.31
C SER A 240 0.05 -12.64 -9.45
N PRO A 241 0.85 -13.15 -8.51
CA PRO A 241 1.15 -14.58 -8.44
C PRO A 241 -0.12 -15.45 -8.28
N TYR A 242 -1.21 -14.90 -7.74
CA TYR A 242 -2.49 -15.61 -7.62
C TYR A 242 -3.30 -15.63 -8.91
N SER A 243 -2.88 -14.90 -9.94
CA SER A 243 -3.53 -14.94 -11.26
C SER A 243 -3.26 -16.24 -12.01
N TRP A 244 -2.19 -16.95 -11.66
CA TRP A 244 -1.89 -18.26 -12.22
C TRP A 244 -2.82 -19.30 -11.60
N VAL A 245 -3.71 -19.84 -12.42
CA VAL A 245 -4.63 -20.90 -12.05
C VAL A 245 -4.18 -22.20 -12.73
N ARG A 246 -4.01 -23.25 -11.94
CA ARG A 246 -3.71 -24.60 -12.44
C ARG A 246 -4.89 -25.50 -12.18
N ILE A 247 -5.45 -26.09 -13.23
CA ILE A 247 -6.58 -26.99 -13.18
C ILE A 247 -6.10 -28.39 -13.54
N LYS A 248 -6.40 -29.37 -12.68
CA LYS A 248 -6.03 -30.76 -12.92
C LYS A 248 -6.90 -31.36 -14.02
N ALA A 249 -6.31 -32.17 -14.89
CA ALA A 249 -7.04 -32.97 -15.86
C ALA A 249 -7.90 -34.05 -15.18
N ASP A 250 -8.90 -34.54 -15.90
CA ASP A 250 -9.65 -35.74 -15.52
C ASP A 250 -8.79 -37.02 -15.62
N PHE A 251 -9.36 -38.16 -15.25
CA PHE A 251 -8.67 -39.46 -15.33
C PHE A 251 -8.28 -39.87 -16.77
N SER A 252 -8.88 -39.25 -17.78
CA SER A 252 -8.56 -39.46 -19.20
C SER A 252 -7.49 -38.48 -19.71
N GLY A 253 -7.01 -37.57 -18.87
CA GLY A 253 -6.02 -36.55 -19.23
C GLY A 253 -6.60 -35.34 -19.97
N ASN A 254 -7.92 -35.17 -19.96
CA ASN A 254 -8.64 -34.08 -20.62
C ASN A 254 -9.12 -33.03 -19.60
N LEU A 255 -9.33 -31.81 -20.10
CA LEU A 255 -9.99 -30.77 -19.33
C LEU A 255 -11.51 -30.87 -19.51
N VAL A 256 -12.27 -30.71 -18.44
CA VAL A 256 -13.75 -30.68 -18.52
C VAL A 256 -14.22 -29.25 -18.79
N LEU A 257 -14.89 -29.06 -19.93
CA LEU A 257 -15.46 -27.79 -20.38
C LEU A 257 -16.94 -28.00 -20.67
N ASP A 258 -17.83 -27.20 -20.10
CA ASP A 258 -19.29 -27.39 -20.16
C ASP A 258 -19.75 -28.82 -19.82
N ASN A 259 -19.13 -29.44 -18.81
CA ASN A 259 -19.36 -30.84 -18.41
C ASN A 259 -19.04 -31.88 -19.50
N LYS A 260 -18.21 -31.52 -20.48
CA LYS A 260 -17.74 -32.43 -21.53
C LYS A 260 -16.21 -32.43 -21.59
N PRO A 261 -15.57 -33.55 -21.90
CA PRO A 261 -14.13 -33.57 -22.12
C PRO A 261 -13.79 -32.73 -23.36
N SER A 262 -12.89 -31.77 -23.20
CA SER A 262 -12.36 -30.94 -24.28
C SER A 262 -11.29 -31.71 -25.08
N GLN A 263 -11.31 -31.56 -26.40
CA GLN A 263 -10.37 -32.24 -27.30
C GLN A 263 -9.30 -31.32 -27.89
N SER A 264 -9.48 -30.00 -27.84
CA SER A 264 -8.47 -29.04 -28.31
C SER A 264 -8.75 -27.65 -27.76
N LEU A 265 -7.81 -27.11 -26.99
CA LEU A 265 -7.83 -25.74 -26.48
C LEU A 265 -6.68 -24.98 -27.14
N LYS A 266 -6.90 -23.73 -27.56
CA LYS A 266 -5.84 -22.88 -28.10
C LYS A 266 -5.38 -21.88 -27.06
N GLU A 267 -4.07 -21.68 -26.97
CA GLU A 267 -3.50 -20.64 -26.11
C GLU A 267 -4.13 -19.27 -26.43
N GLY A 268 -4.46 -18.52 -25.39
CA GLY A 268 -5.16 -17.24 -25.48
C GLY A 268 -6.69 -17.35 -25.49
N GLU A 269 -7.28 -18.55 -25.61
CA GLU A 269 -8.73 -18.72 -25.45
C GLU A 269 -9.18 -18.33 -24.04
N ARG A 270 -10.37 -17.72 -23.97
CA ARG A 270 -10.94 -17.16 -22.75
C ARG A 270 -12.11 -18.01 -22.28
N PHE A 271 -12.13 -18.28 -20.98
CA PHE A 271 -13.12 -19.15 -20.34
C PHE A 271 -13.70 -18.48 -19.11
N LEU A 272 -14.98 -18.71 -18.88
CA LEU A 272 -15.58 -18.50 -17.57
C LEU A 272 -15.24 -19.69 -16.70
N ALA A 273 -15.18 -19.48 -15.39
CA ALA A 273 -14.83 -20.56 -14.48
C ALA A 273 -15.56 -20.45 -13.15
N LYS A 274 -15.89 -21.59 -12.55
CA LYS A 274 -16.24 -21.70 -11.15
C LYS A 274 -15.15 -22.52 -10.46
N LEU A 275 -14.37 -21.87 -9.59
CA LEU A 275 -13.24 -22.50 -8.89
C LEU A 275 -13.49 -22.50 -7.38
N LYS A 276 -13.09 -23.58 -6.69
CA LYS A 276 -13.18 -23.69 -5.23
C LYS A 276 -11.80 -23.63 -4.59
N ILE A 277 -11.62 -22.73 -3.63
CA ILE A 277 -10.35 -22.54 -2.93
C ILE A 277 -10.13 -23.71 -1.98
N GLN A 278 -8.99 -24.39 -2.14
CA GLN A 278 -8.49 -25.40 -1.20
C GLN A 278 -7.55 -24.77 -0.17
N SER A 279 -6.58 -23.99 -0.62
CA SER A 279 -5.62 -23.30 0.25
C SER A 279 -5.07 -22.02 -0.37
N ILE A 280 -4.63 -21.09 0.49
CA ILE A 280 -3.99 -19.84 0.09
C ILE A 280 -2.55 -19.86 0.61
N GLU A 281 -1.62 -20.10 -0.31
CA GLU A 281 -0.19 -20.08 -0.04
C GLU A 281 0.39 -18.69 -0.30
N LYS A 282 1.68 -18.49 -0.02
CA LYS A 282 2.30 -17.17 -0.16
C LYS A 282 2.36 -16.70 -1.62
N ASP A 283 2.47 -17.64 -2.54
CA ASP A 283 2.79 -17.46 -3.96
C ASP A 283 1.76 -18.09 -4.90
N LYS A 284 0.75 -18.79 -4.38
CA LYS A 284 -0.34 -19.36 -5.20
C LYS A 284 -1.62 -19.57 -4.39
N ILE A 285 -2.71 -19.76 -5.12
CA ILE A 285 -3.94 -20.33 -4.58
C ILE A 285 -4.02 -21.77 -5.11
N VAL A 286 -4.28 -22.72 -4.22
CA VAL A 286 -4.55 -24.11 -4.60
C VAL A 286 -6.07 -24.27 -4.71
N TRP A 287 -6.51 -24.88 -5.80
CA TRP A 287 -7.92 -25.07 -6.13
C TRP A 287 -8.29 -26.55 -6.02
N SER A 288 -9.41 -26.87 -5.37
CA SER A 288 -9.86 -28.26 -5.19
C SER A 288 -10.84 -28.73 -6.27
N GLU A 289 -11.69 -27.82 -6.76
CA GLU A 289 -12.72 -28.08 -7.76
C GLU A 289 -12.69 -26.96 -8.80
N ALA A 290 -12.92 -27.33 -10.06
CA ALA A 290 -12.92 -26.41 -11.19
C ALA A 290 -13.96 -26.84 -12.22
N GLU A 291 -14.85 -25.92 -12.57
CA GLU A 291 -15.78 -26.04 -13.68
C GLU A 291 -15.49 -24.91 -14.66
N LEU A 292 -15.34 -25.24 -15.94
CA LEU A 292 -15.06 -24.27 -17.00
C LEU A 292 -16.24 -24.18 -17.95
N PHE A 293 -16.47 -22.96 -18.45
CA PHE A 293 -17.52 -22.66 -19.42
C PHE A 293 -16.95 -21.77 -20.52
N HIS A 294 -17.54 -21.82 -21.71
CA HIS A 294 -17.23 -20.85 -22.75
C HIS A 294 -17.66 -19.43 -22.32
N GLU A 295 -16.86 -18.42 -22.68
CA GLU A 295 -17.21 -16.99 -22.51
C GLU A 295 -18.34 -16.53 -23.45
#